data_AF-A0A7N2M112-F1
#
_entry.id   AF-A0A7N2M112-F1
#
_cell.length_a   1.000
_cell.length_b   1.000
_cell.length_c   1.000
_cell.angle_alpha   90.00
_cell.angle_beta   90.00
_cell.angle_gamma   90.00
#
_symmetry.space_group_name_H-M   'P 1'
#
loop_
_entity.id
_entity.type
_entity.pdbx_description
1 polymer ?
#
loop_
_entity_poly.entity_id
_entity_poly.type
_entity_poly.pdbx_seq_one_letter_code
_entity_poly.pdbx_strand_id
1 'polypeptide(L)'
;MHRLHLSTGMCAKVESSSKESEKKKKRVVDLDEADHFTNGKELIRSAATRFATTYLTLACLHELKGALITMFSSDKWKLSRSAASQEGKRIEAIVLDSRDFWLHVAYCLRAAMPILKVFRMVDSYTSPSMGFIRKAMDQAKEKIGSNFNNVQKRYQSVRDILDQRYQLQFHSHLRAAAYYLNPHYHHSDDFNPDVNIKLGLFSSL
;
A
#
# COMPACT_ATOMS: atom_id res chain seq x y z
N MET A 1 -18.94 -31.43 8.16
CA MET A 1 -18.11 -30.95 9.30
C MET A 1 -16.73 -30.39 8.90
N HIS A 2 -16.43 -30.11 7.62
CA HIS A 2 -15.10 -29.62 7.19
C HIS A 2 -14.92 -28.08 7.14
N ARG A 3 -15.99 -27.29 7.32
CA ARG A 3 -15.95 -25.81 7.20
C ARG A 3 -15.59 -25.06 8.49
N LEU A 4 -15.67 -25.70 9.66
CA LEU A 4 -15.40 -25.04 10.94
C LEU A 4 -13.90 -25.02 11.32
N HIS A 5 -13.08 -25.91 10.76
CA HIS A 5 -11.63 -25.96 11.04
C HIS A 5 -10.79 -24.92 10.25
N LEU A 6 -11.25 -24.50 9.07
CA LEU A 6 -10.54 -23.47 8.29
C LEU A 6 -10.67 -22.07 8.91
N SER A 7 -11.82 -21.77 9.52
CA SER A 7 -12.08 -20.48 10.18
C SER A 7 -11.25 -20.32 11.46
N THR A 8 -11.14 -21.38 12.27
CA THR A 8 -10.30 -21.39 13.49
C THR A 8 -8.81 -21.30 13.15
N GLY A 9 -8.37 -21.97 12.07
CA GLY A 9 -6.99 -21.90 11.60
C GLY A 9 -6.56 -20.51 11.13
N MET A 10 -7.45 -19.76 10.45
CA MET A 10 -7.18 -18.36 10.07
C MET A 10 -7.15 -17.42 11.28
N CYS A 11 -8.07 -17.58 12.24
CA CYS A 11 -8.10 -16.75 13.44
C CYS A 11 -6.82 -16.92 14.30
N ALA A 12 -6.37 -18.16 14.49
CA ALA A 12 -5.13 -18.45 15.19
C ALA A 12 -3.88 -17.90 14.47
N LYS A 13 -3.89 -17.87 13.13
CA LYS A 13 -2.82 -17.28 12.32
C LYS A 13 -2.77 -15.75 12.45
N VAL A 14 -3.93 -15.10 12.54
CA VAL A 14 -4.05 -13.65 12.76
C VAL A 14 -3.60 -13.29 14.18
N GLU A 15 -4.01 -14.04 15.19
CA GLU A 15 -3.58 -13.81 16.58
C GLU A 15 -2.08 -14.03 16.79
N SER A 16 -1.51 -15.10 16.22
CA SER A 16 -0.07 -15.34 16.28
C SER A 16 0.73 -14.26 15.55
N SER A 17 0.28 -13.81 14.37
CA SER A 17 0.90 -12.69 13.67
C SER A 17 0.75 -11.37 14.44
N SER A 18 -0.35 -11.18 15.17
CA SER A 18 -0.58 -10.01 16.03
C SER A 18 0.38 -10.02 17.23
N LYS A 19 0.50 -11.15 17.94
CA LYS A 19 1.42 -11.31 19.08
C LYS A 19 2.88 -11.15 18.66
N GLU A 20 3.26 -11.63 17.49
CA GLU A 20 4.61 -11.45 16.96
C GLU A 20 4.88 -10.00 16.51
N SER A 21 3.86 -9.32 15.99
CA SER A 21 3.94 -7.88 15.70
C SER A 21 4.10 -7.05 16.98
N GLU A 22 3.41 -7.39 18.07
CA GLU A 22 3.58 -6.74 19.39
C GLU A 22 4.96 -7.02 20.00
N LYS A 23 5.48 -8.25 19.85
CA LYS A 23 6.82 -8.61 20.32
C LYS A 23 7.93 -7.93 19.51
N LYS A 24 7.69 -7.60 18.24
CA LYS A 24 8.55 -6.73 17.42
C LYS A 24 8.39 -5.26 17.81
N LYS A 25 7.17 -4.80 18.12
CA LYS A 25 6.84 -3.43 18.58
C LYS A 25 7.63 -3.03 19.83
N LYS A 26 7.80 -3.95 20.79
CA LYS A 26 8.59 -3.73 22.03
C LYS A 26 10.11 -3.62 21.83
N ARG A 27 10.65 -3.90 20.63
CA ARG A 27 12.10 -4.05 20.43
C ARG A 27 12.78 -2.87 19.71
N VAL A 28 12.00 -1.89 19.20
CA VAL A 28 12.53 -0.91 18.24
C VAL A 28 12.65 0.50 18.83
N VAL A 29 11.84 0.91 19.80
CA VAL A 29 11.96 2.21 20.49
C VAL A 29 11.32 2.08 21.87
N ASP A 30 11.84 2.76 22.89
CA ASP A 30 11.21 2.84 24.21
C ASP A 30 9.83 3.52 24.04
N LEU A 31 8.76 2.72 24.00
CA LEU A 31 7.44 3.12 23.48
C LEU A 31 6.80 4.23 24.33
N ASP A 32 7.12 4.31 25.62
CA ASP A 32 6.61 5.34 26.54
C ASP A 32 7.02 6.76 26.13
N GLU A 33 8.22 6.92 25.55
CA GLU A 33 8.69 8.23 25.11
C GLU A 33 8.02 8.67 23.82
N ALA A 34 7.86 7.74 22.87
CA ALA A 34 7.13 8.01 21.63
C ALA A 34 5.66 8.36 21.91
N ASP A 35 5.01 7.67 22.87
CA ASP A 35 3.60 7.83 23.20
C ASP A 35 3.23 9.24 23.67
N HIS A 36 4.11 9.87 24.47
CA HIS A 36 3.96 11.25 24.93
C HIS A 36 3.92 12.25 23.77
N PHE A 37 4.75 12.06 22.74
CA PHE A 37 4.82 12.98 21.60
C PHE A 37 3.79 12.65 20.52
N THR A 38 3.39 11.39 20.37
CA THR A 38 2.37 10.98 19.39
C THR A 38 0.94 11.09 19.92
N ASN A 39 0.76 11.49 21.18
CA ASN A 39 -0.53 11.62 21.85
C ASN A 39 -1.34 10.29 21.80
N GLY A 40 -0.69 9.17 22.12
CA GLY A 40 -1.32 7.86 22.08
C GLY A 40 -1.49 7.25 20.69
N LYS A 41 -1.05 7.92 19.62
CA LYS A 41 -1.22 7.41 18.25
C LYS A 41 -0.15 6.38 17.93
N GLU A 42 -0.60 5.19 17.55
CA GLU A 42 0.29 4.12 17.12
C GLU A 42 0.95 4.43 15.77
N LEU A 43 2.28 4.27 15.70
CA LEU A 43 3.07 4.39 14.48
C LEU A 43 2.78 3.26 13.47
N ILE A 44 2.47 2.06 13.95
CA ILE A 44 2.15 0.89 13.14
C ILE A 44 0.64 0.69 13.16
N ARG A 45 0.00 0.69 11.99
CA ARG A 45 -1.43 0.36 11.84
C ARG A 45 -1.59 -0.94 11.07
N SER A 46 -2.01 -1.99 11.78
CA SER A 46 -2.28 -3.30 11.19
C SER A 46 -3.55 -3.30 10.33
N ALA A 47 -3.48 -3.97 9.18
CA ALA A 47 -4.62 -4.24 8.30
C ALA A 47 -4.61 -5.69 7.81
N ALA A 48 -5.71 -6.11 7.18
CA ALA A 48 -5.90 -7.49 6.71
C ALA A 48 -4.83 -7.97 5.71
N THR A 49 -4.22 -7.04 4.94
CA THR A 49 -3.16 -7.36 3.98
C THR A 49 -1.87 -6.65 4.33
N ARG A 50 -0.72 -7.31 4.07
CA ARG A 50 0.61 -6.72 4.26
C ARG A 50 0.80 -5.39 3.51
N PHE A 51 0.15 -5.23 2.35
CA PHE A 51 0.18 -4.00 1.56
C PHE A 51 -0.58 -2.86 2.25
N ALA A 52 -1.80 -3.13 2.72
CA ALA A 52 -2.57 -2.13 3.47
C ALA A 52 -1.86 -1.75 4.77
N THR A 53 -1.28 -2.71 5.50
CA THR A 53 -0.48 -2.45 6.71
C THR A 53 0.71 -1.54 6.41
N THR A 54 1.46 -1.82 5.34
CA THR A 54 2.62 -1.00 4.95
C THR A 54 2.20 0.42 4.62
N TYR A 55 1.13 0.59 3.84
CA TYR A 55 0.61 1.91 3.48
C TYR A 55 0.13 2.69 4.70
N LEU A 56 -0.68 2.07 5.57
CA LEU A 56 -1.20 2.73 6.76
C LEU A 56 -0.07 3.11 7.73
N THR A 57 0.92 2.25 7.89
CA THR A 57 2.12 2.55 8.69
C THR A 57 2.86 3.77 8.13
N LEU A 58 3.05 3.83 6.81
CA LEU A 58 3.68 4.98 6.15
C LEU A 58 2.84 6.26 6.27
N ALA A 59 1.51 6.13 6.20
CA ALA A 59 0.57 7.24 6.37
C ALA A 59 0.61 7.79 7.80
N CYS A 60 0.63 6.92 8.81
CA CYS A 60 0.81 7.30 10.22
C CYS A 60 2.12 8.02 10.44
N LEU A 61 3.21 7.49 9.89
CA LEU A 61 4.52 8.11 9.98
C LEU A 61 4.50 9.54 9.41
N HIS A 62 3.86 9.72 8.26
CA HIS A 62 3.69 11.04 7.64
C HIS A 62 2.80 11.98 8.47
N GLU A 63 1.68 11.48 9.02
CA GLU A 63 0.80 12.24 9.93
C GLU A 63 1.54 12.71 11.18
N LEU A 64 2.44 11.87 11.72
CA LEU A 64 3.21 12.14 12.93
C LEU A 64 4.52 12.89 12.69
N LYS A 65 4.83 13.28 11.45
CA LYS A 65 6.08 13.97 11.09
C LYS A 65 6.45 15.09 12.06
N GLY A 66 5.51 16.01 12.34
CA GLY A 66 5.75 17.15 13.23
C GLY A 66 6.06 16.72 14.66
N ALA A 67 5.29 15.78 15.20
CA ALA A 67 5.52 15.22 16.54
C ALA A 67 6.88 14.53 16.65
N LEU A 68 7.26 13.75 15.63
CA LEU A 68 8.54 13.06 15.58
C LEU A 68 9.70 14.05 15.52
N ILE A 69 9.65 15.06 14.64
CA ILE A 69 10.68 16.09 14.57
C ILE A 69 10.85 16.79 15.93
N THR A 70 9.74 17.13 16.60
CA THR A 70 9.78 17.74 17.93
C THR A 70 10.39 16.79 18.98
N MET A 71 10.03 15.51 18.96
CA MET A 71 10.59 14.50 19.86
C MET A 71 12.11 14.41 19.71
N PHE A 72 12.60 14.19 18.49
CA PHE A 72 14.02 14.04 18.20
C PHE A 72 14.83 15.34 18.41
N SER A 73 14.18 16.50 18.37
CA SER A 73 14.83 17.79 18.67
C SER A 73 14.88 18.12 20.17
N SER A 74 14.11 17.40 21.00
CA SER A 74 13.95 17.71 22.43
C SER A 74 15.20 17.40 23.24
N ASP A 75 15.42 18.14 24.33
CA ASP A 75 16.52 17.86 25.25
C ASP A 75 16.32 16.54 25.98
N LYS A 76 15.07 16.12 26.18
CA LYS A 76 14.71 14.81 26.74
C LYS A 76 15.26 13.68 25.87
N TRP A 77 15.07 13.75 24.55
CA TRP A 77 15.66 12.77 23.62
C TRP A 77 17.18 12.78 23.70
N LYS A 78 17.82 13.96 23.62
CA LYS A 78 19.28 14.10 23.66
C LYS A 78 19.91 13.50 24.93
N LEU A 79 19.20 13.54 26.05
CA LEU A 79 19.63 12.96 27.32
C LEU A 79 19.27 11.47 27.47
N SER A 80 18.52 10.89 26.54
CA SER A 80 18.10 9.50 26.58
C SER A 80 19.23 8.53 26.24
N ARG A 81 19.14 7.31 26.76
CA ARG A 81 20.04 6.20 26.37
C ARG A 81 19.90 5.84 24.89
N SER A 82 18.70 6.01 24.36
CA SER A 82 18.36 5.73 22.95
C SER A 82 19.12 6.64 22.00
N ALA A 83 19.24 7.94 22.29
CA ALA A 83 20.02 8.89 21.50
C ALA A 83 21.52 8.57 21.49
N ALA A 84 22.07 8.00 22.57
CA ALA A 84 23.48 7.61 22.60
C ALA A 84 23.77 6.38 21.72
N SER A 85 22.77 5.54 21.46
CA SER A 85 22.91 4.31 20.67
C SER A 85 23.16 4.60 19.18
N GLN A 86 23.84 3.68 18.50
CA GLN A 86 24.08 3.80 17.07
C GLN A 86 22.78 3.81 16.25
N GLU A 87 21.76 3.07 16.71
CA GLU A 87 20.48 3.00 16.02
C GLU A 87 19.67 4.28 16.21
N GLY A 88 19.61 4.81 17.44
CA GLY A 88 18.94 6.09 17.72
C GLY A 88 19.53 7.24 16.91
N LYS A 89 20.85 7.32 16.78
CA LYS A 89 21.53 8.32 15.93
C LYS A 89 21.14 8.20 14.45
N ARG A 90 20.98 6.98 13.95
CA ARG A 90 20.54 6.75 12.56
C ARG A 90 19.10 7.18 12.36
N ILE A 91 18.20 6.80 13.27
CA ILE A 91 16.78 7.16 13.19
C ILE A 91 16.62 8.68 13.32
N GLU A 92 17.31 9.31 14.25
CA GLU A 92 17.34 10.76 14.41
C GLU A 92 17.77 11.46 13.12
N ALA A 93 18.87 11.02 12.51
CA ALA A 93 19.34 11.57 11.24
C ALA A 93 18.30 11.45 10.12
N ILE A 94 17.59 10.32 10.03
CA ILE A 94 16.54 10.09 9.03
C ILE A 94 15.32 10.99 9.30
N VAL A 95 14.87 11.08 10.55
CA VAL A 95 13.67 11.85 10.93
C VAL A 95 13.91 13.35 10.81
N LEU A 96 15.11 13.82 11.18
CA LEU A 96 15.48 15.23 11.07
C LEU A 96 15.89 15.63 9.64
N ASP A 97 16.09 14.67 8.73
CA ASP A 97 16.23 14.95 7.30
C ASP A 97 14.90 15.44 6.69
N SER A 98 14.69 16.74 6.81
CA SER A 98 13.53 17.43 6.25
C SER A 98 13.54 17.50 4.72
N ARG A 99 14.67 17.21 4.06
CA ARG A 99 14.85 17.41 2.62
C ARG A 99 14.45 16.20 1.79
N ASP A 100 14.93 15.01 2.15
CA ASP A 100 14.72 13.83 1.30
C ASP A 100 13.74 12.84 1.92
N PHE A 101 13.95 12.39 3.16
CA PHE A 101 13.16 11.29 3.74
C PHE A 101 11.64 11.53 3.64
N TRP A 102 11.16 12.67 4.14
CA TRP A 102 9.73 12.97 4.16
C TRP A 102 9.14 13.20 2.76
N LEU A 103 9.94 13.69 1.82
CA LEU A 103 9.53 13.84 0.43
C LEU A 103 9.27 12.46 -0.20
N HIS A 104 10.14 11.49 0.05
CA HIS A 104 9.96 10.10 -0.40
C HIS A 104 8.76 9.42 0.27
N VAL A 105 8.52 9.66 1.56
CA VAL A 105 7.31 9.17 2.25
C VAL A 105 6.05 9.68 1.55
N ALA A 106 5.96 11.00 1.31
CA ALA A 106 4.82 11.61 0.62
C ALA A 106 4.68 11.10 -0.81
N TYR A 107 5.78 10.91 -1.53
CA TYR A 107 5.82 10.34 -2.88
C TYR A 107 5.18 8.95 -2.90
N CYS A 108 5.63 8.05 -2.02
CA CYS A 108 5.12 6.69 -1.92
C CYS A 108 3.61 6.66 -1.63
N LEU A 109 3.13 7.51 -0.72
CA LEU A 109 1.69 7.60 -0.41
C LEU A 109 0.87 8.03 -1.62
N ARG A 110 1.30 9.07 -2.33
CA ARG A 110 0.63 9.58 -3.55
C ARG A 110 0.60 8.56 -4.68
N ALA A 111 1.68 7.81 -4.85
CA ALA A 111 1.81 6.77 -5.87
C ALA A 111 0.97 5.52 -5.54
N ALA A 112 0.97 5.08 -4.27
CA ALA A 112 0.36 3.82 -3.87
C ALA A 112 -1.18 3.90 -3.70
N MET A 113 -1.73 5.06 -3.34
CA MET A 113 -3.16 5.18 -3.02
C MET A 113 -4.09 4.75 -4.18
N PRO A 114 -3.89 5.14 -5.45
CA PRO A 114 -4.71 4.66 -6.55
C PRO A 114 -4.65 3.14 -6.72
N ILE A 115 -3.48 2.53 -6.54
CA ILE A 115 -3.27 1.07 -6.65
C ILE A 115 -4.05 0.34 -5.55
N LEU A 116 -4.00 0.85 -4.32
CA LEU A 116 -4.75 0.27 -3.20
C LEU A 116 -6.26 0.30 -3.41
N LYS A 117 -6.79 1.33 -4.08
CA LYS A 117 -8.22 1.38 -4.45
C LYS A 117 -8.59 0.25 -5.39
N VAL A 118 -7.73 -0.08 -6.36
CA VAL A 118 -7.93 -1.22 -7.28
C VAL A 118 -7.91 -2.53 -6.50
N PHE A 119 -6.93 -2.74 -5.62
CA PHE A 119 -6.87 -3.97 -4.83
C PHE A 119 -8.09 -4.14 -3.91
N ARG A 120 -8.53 -3.06 -3.26
CA ARG A 120 -9.75 -3.10 -2.44
C ARG A 120 -11.00 -3.49 -3.24
N MET A 121 -11.09 -3.05 -4.50
CA MET A 121 -12.18 -3.44 -5.41
C MET A 121 -12.08 -4.92 -5.82
N VAL A 122 -10.86 -5.42 -6.04
CA VAL A 122 -10.64 -6.83 -6.38
C VAL A 122 -10.93 -7.75 -5.18
N ASP A 123 -10.61 -7.29 -3.98
CA ASP A 123 -10.83 -8.04 -2.74
C ASP A 123 -12.29 -7.96 -2.24
N SER A 124 -13.11 -7.04 -2.75
CA SER A 124 -14.52 -6.97 -2.37
C SER A 124 -15.33 -8.07 -3.06
N TYR A 125 -15.87 -9.00 -2.27
CA TYR A 125 -16.65 -10.17 -2.74
C TYR A 125 -18.00 -9.85 -3.40
N THR A 126 -18.35 -8.58 -3.56
CA THR A 126 -19.71 -8.13 -3.93
C THR A 126 -19.94 -7.96 -5.43
N SER A 127 -18.90 -8.01 -6.26
CA SER A 127 -19.01 -7.86 -7.72
C SER A 127 -18.00 -8.75 -8.45
N PRO A 128 -18.28 -9.24 -9.67
CA PRO A 128 -17.28 -9.91 -10.51
C PRO A 128 -16.20 -8.92 -10.95
N SER A 129 -15.25 -8.63 -10.05
CA SER A 129 -14.18 -7.63 -10.22
C SER A 129 -13.26 -7.90 -11.42
N MET A 130 -13.25 -9.14 -11.91
CA MET A 130 -12.44 -9.56 -13.06
C MET A 130 -12.79 -8.82 -14.35
N GLY A 131 -14.06 -8.49 -14.59
CA GLY A 131 -14.49 -7.69 -15.74
C GLY A 131 -14.17 -6.20 -15.62
N PHE A 132 -13.83 -5.72 -14.40
CA PHE A 132 -13.59 -4.30 -14.09
C PHE A 132 -12.12 -3.95 -13.86
N ILE A 133 -11.29 -4.93 -13.53
CA ILE A 133 -9.90 -4.72 -13.11
C ILE A 133 -9.05 -3.99 -14.15
N ARG A 134 -9.28 -4.22 -15.45
CA ARG A 134 -8.53 -3.56 -16.53
C ARG A 134 -8.76 -2.05 -16.50
N LYS A 135 -10.01 -1.61 -16.64
CA LYS A 135 -10.37 -0.19 -16.61
C LYS A 135 -9.98 0.47 -15.28
N ALA A 136 -10.15 -0.23 -14.16
CA ALA A 136 -9.72 0.28 -12.86
C ALA A 136 -8.20 0.48 -12.77
N MET A 137 -7.40 -0.40 -13.40
CA MET A 137 -5.95 -0.25 -13.46
C MET A 137 -5.54 0.92 -14.37
N ASP A 138 -6.20 1.10 -15.51
CA ASP A 138 -5.97 2.25 -16.40
C ASP A 138 -6.28 3.58 -15.69
N GLN A 139 -7.42 3.66 -15.02
CA GLN A 139 -7.79 4.80 -14.16
C GLN A 139 -6.79 5.03 -13.03
N ALA A 140 -6.23 3.96 -12.44
CA ALA A 140 -5.20 4.10 -11.42
C ALA A 140 -3.91 4.73 -11.98
N LYS A 141 -3.48 4.34 -13.19
CA LYS A 141 -2.32 4.94 -13.88
C LYS A 141 -2.55 6.41 -14.20
N GLU A 142 -3.73 6.75 -14.71
CA GLU A 142 -4.12 8.14 -14.96
C GLU A 142 -4.12 8.96 -13.67
N LYS A 143 -4.67 8.38 -12.58
CA LYS A 143 -4.70 9.05 -11.29
C LYS A 143 -3.30 9.23 -10.70
N ILE A 144 -2.40 8.28 -10.88
CA ILE A 144 -0.97 8.43 -10.53
C ILE A 144 -0.39 9.60 -11.33
N GLY A 145 -0.59 9.65 -12.65
CA GLY A 145 -0.12 10.77 -13.48
C GLY A 145 -0.62 12.13 -12.97
N SER A 146 -1.93 12.22 -12.72
CA SER A 146 -2.58 13.41 -12.16
C SER A 146 -2.00 13.79 -10.79
N ASN A 147 -1.77 12.81 -9.91
CA ASN A 147 -1.13 13.03 -8.61
C ASN A 147 0.29 13.59 -8.73
N PHE A 148 0.94 13.52 -9.89
CA PHE A 148 2.28 14.09 -10.14
C PHE A 148 2.24 15.20 -11.20
N ASN A 149 1.11 15.91 -11.31
CA ASN A 149 0.88 17.03 -12.23
C ASN A 149 1.11 16.65 -13.71
N ASN A 150 0.90 15.37 -14.06
CA ASN A 150 1.15 14.81 -15.39
C ASN A 150 2.60 15.01 -15.90
N VAL A 151 3.56 15.27 -15.01
CA VAL A 151 4.97 15.34 -15.36
C VAL A 151 5.53 13.92 -15.41
N GLN A 152 5.57 13.32 -16.61
CA GLN A 152 5.92 11.91 -16.83
C GLN A 152 7.16 11.45 -16.08
N LYS A 153 8.26 12.22 -16.14
CA LYS A 153 9.52 11.91 -15.44
C LYS A 153 9.36 11.66 -13.94
N ARG A 154 8.34 12.23 -13.30
CA ARG A 154 8.09 12.10 -11.86
C ARG A 154 7.47 10.77 -11.46
N TYR A 155 6.75 10.09 -12.35
CA TYR A 155 6.01 8.86 -12.01
C TYR A 155 6.27 7.69 -12.95
N GLN A 156 7.12 7.89 -13.97
CA GLN A 156 7.43 6.86 -14.96
C GLN A 156 7.90 5.56 -14.32
N SER A 157 8.80 5.62 -13.34
CA SER A 157 9.31 4.44 -12.63
C SER A 157 8.19 3.65 -11.93
N VAL A 158 7.23 4.34 -11.30
CA VAL A 158 6.06 3.69 -10.68
C VAL A 158 5.17 3.05 -11.74
N ARG A 159 4.95 3.75 -12.85
CA ARG A 159 4.17 3.24 -13.98
C ARG A 159 4.82 1.98 -14.58
N ASP A 160 6.12 1.98 -14.79
CA ASP A 160 6.87 0.84 -15.35
C ASP A 160 6.80 -0.38 -14.43
N ILE A 161 7.00 -0.18 -13.13
CA ILE A 161 6.86 -1.26 -12.13
C ILE A 161 5.44 -1.79 -12.14
N LEU A 162 4.43 -0.91 -12.21
CA LEU A 162 3.03 -1.32 -12.24
C LEU A 162 2.71 -2.10 -13.52
N ASP A 163 3.14 -1.63 -14.68
CA ASP A 163 2.93 -2.28 -15.97
C ASP A 163 3.59 -3.66 -16.01
N GLN A 164 4.85 -3.76 -15.56
CA GLN A 164 5.57 -5.03 -15.47
C GLN A 164 4.85 -6.02 -14.54
N ARG A 165 4.47 -5.58 -13.33
CA ARG A 165 3.78 -6.43 -12.36
C ARG A 165 2.39 -6.84 -12.84
N TYR A 166 1.67 -5.91 -13.47
CA TYR A 166 0.36 -6.16 -14.03
C TYR A 166 0.44 -7.18 -15.18
N GLN A 167 1.37 -7.01 -16.12
CA GLN A 167 1.57 -7.97 -17.19
C GLN A 167 1.90 -9.36 -16.65
N LEU A 168 2.84 -9.48 -15.72
CA LEU A 168 3.27 -10.78 -15.18
C LEU A 168 2.19 -11.50 -14.37
N GLN A 169 1.42 -10.78 -13.54
CA GLN A 169 0.44 -11.38 -12.63
C GLN A 169 -0.96 -11.47 -13.23
N PHE A 170 -1.25 -10.62 -14.23
CA PHE A 170 -2.58 -10.44 -14.79
C PHE A 170 -2.68 -10.76 -16.29
N HIS A 171 -1.63 -11.26 -16.96
CA HIS A 171 -1.78 -11.95 -18.25
C HIS A 171 -2.59 -13.25 -18.06
N SER A 172 -3.87 -13.20 -18.39
CA SER A 172 -4.69 -14.39 -18.51
C SER A 172 -5.74 -14.15 -19.58
N HIS A 173 -5.83 -15.09 -20.53
CA HIS A 173 -6.91 -15.15 -21.52
C HIS A 173 -8.29 -15.02 -20.86
N LEU A 174 -8.46 -15.59 -19.66
CA LEU A 174 -9.67 -15.49 -18.86
C LEU A 174 -10.02 -14.04 -18.45
N ARG A 175 -9.04 -13.19 -18.18
CA ARG A 175 -9.27 -11.76 -17.84
C ARG A 175 -9.62 -10.93 -19.07
N ALA A 176 -8.95 -11.21 -20.18
CA ALA A 176 -9.28 -10.62 -21.47
C ALA A 176 -10.73 -10.96 -21.86
N ALA A 177 -11.12 -12.23 -21.75
CA ALA A 177 -12.48 -12.68 -21.95
C ALA A 177 -13.46 -12.03 -20.96
N ALA A 178 -13.13 -11.98 -19.66
CA ALA A 178 -13.99 -11.36 -18.65
C ALA A 178 -14.22 -9.86 -18.90
N TYR A 179 -13.21 -9.13 -19.37
CA TYR A 179 -13.37 -7.74 -19.79
C TYR A 179 -14.24 -7.62 -21.05
N TYR A 180 -13.98 -8.46 -22.06
CA TYR A 180 -14.73 -8.45 -23.31
C TYR A 180 -16.22 -8.75 -23.10
N LEU A 181 -16.53 -9.70 -22.20
CA LEU A 181 -17.88 -10.17 -21.90
C LEU A 181 -18.59 -9.30 -20.84
N ASN A 182 -17.96 -8.27 -20.28
CA ASN A 182 -18.59 -7.41 -19.28
C ASN A 182 -19.62 -6.47 -19.95
N PRO A 183 -20.94 -6.64 -19.73
CA PRO A 183 -21.96 -5.85 -20.44
C PRO A 183 -21.86 -4.34 -20.17
N HIS A 184 -21.37 -3.97 -18.98
CA HIS A 184 -21.16 -2.58 -18.60
C HIS A 184 -20.16 -1.87 -19.52
N TYR A 185 -19.14 -2.58 -19.99
CA TYR A 185 -18.16 -2.02 -20.93
C TYR A 185 -18.47 -2.38 -22.37
N HIS A 186 -18.96 -3.59 -22.65
CA HIS A 186 -19.21 -4.07 -24.00
C HIS A 186 -20.16 -3.16 -24.80
N HIS A 187 -21.10 -2.51 -24.11
CA HIS A 187 -22.06 -1.59 -24.71
C HIS A 187 -21.72 -0.11 -24.48
N SER A 188 -20.56 0.20 -23.89
CA SER A 188 -20.12 1.59 -23.72
C SER A 188 -19.44 2.13 -24.98
N ASP A 189 -19.57 3.43 -25.24
CA ASP A 189 -18.86 4.10 -26.35
C ASP A 189 -17.33 4.04 -26.19
N ASP A 190 -16.85 3.90 -24.94
CA ASP A 190 -15.43 3.76 -24.59
C ASP A 190 -14.92 2.30 -24.70
N PHE A 191 -15.69 1.40 -25.32
CA PHE A 191 -15.29 0.01 -25.52
C PHE A 191 -14.25 -0.11 -26.62
N ASN A 192 -13.00 -0.32 -26.22
CA ASN A 192 -11.89 -0.53 -27.15
C ASN A 192 -11.19 -1.87 -26.90
N PRO A 193 -11.67 -2.97 -27.52
CA PRO A 193 -11.02 -4.27 -27.43
C PRO A 193 -9.79 -4.33 -28.36
N ASP A 194 -8.61 -4.20 -27.78
CA ASP A 194 -7.34 -4.41 -28.50
C ASP A 194 -7.19 -5.87 -28.97
N VAL A 195 -6.18 -6.11 -29.82
CA VAL A 195 -5.89 -7.44 -30.39
C VAL A 195 -5.67 -8.49 -29.30
N ASN A 196 -5.02 -8.12 -28.18
CA ASN A 196 -4.78 -9.05 -27.08
C ASN A 196 -6.06 -9.42 -26.33
N ILE A 197 -7.04 -8.52 -26.24
CA ILE A 197 -8.36 -8.82 -25.67
C ILE A 197 -9.08 -9.83 -26.53
N LYS A 198 -9.12 -9.61 -27.86
CA LYS A 198 -9.80 -10.50 -28.79
C LYS A 198 -9.13 -11.88 -28.81
N LEU A 199 -7.80 -11.92 -28.92
CA LEU A 199 -7.03 -13.17 -28.84
C LEU A 199 -7.27 -13.88 -27.51
N GLY A 200 -7.28 -13.15 -26.40
CA GLY A 200 -7.56 -13.72 -25.09
C GLY A 200 -8.96 -14.33 -24.97
N LEU A 201 -9.98 -13.76 -25.62
CA LEU A 201 -11.29 -14.40 -25.73
C LEU A 201 -11.21 -15.70 -26.52
N PHE A 202 -10.62 -15.68 -27.73
CA PHE A 202 -10.49 -16.87 -28.57
C PHE A 202 -9.66 -17.99 -27.92
N SER A 203 -8.61 -17.64 -27.18
CA SER A 203 -7.76 -18.60 -26.47
C SER A 203 -8.33 -19.06 -25.13
N SER A 204 -9.50 -18.56 -24.73
CA SER A 204 -10.23 -18.98 -23.51
C SER A 204 -11.43 -19.88 -23.81
N LEU A 205 -11.77 -20.05 -25.09
CA LEU A 205 -12.79 -20.96 -25.62
C LEU A 205 -12.14 -22.29 -26.00
#